data_AF-F0G3C1-F1
#
_entry.id   AF-F0G3C1-F1
#
_cell.length_a   1.000
_cell.length_b   1.000
_cell.length_c   1.000
_cell.angle_alpha   90.00
_cell.angle_beta   90.00
_cell.angle_gamma   90.00
#
_symmetry.space_group_name_H-M   'P 1'
#
loop_
_entity.id
_entity.type
_entity.pdbx_description
1 polymer ?
#
loop_
_entity_poly.entity_id
_entity_poly.type
_entity_poly.pdbx_seq_one_letter_code
_entity_poly.pdbx_strand_id
1 'polypeptide(L)'
;FIDEIHTLIGAGAASGGTLDASNLLKPALSSGTLKCIGATTFTEYRGIFEKDAALSRRFQKVDVTEPSVEQTVAILRGLKSRFEEHHGVKYSSGALSAAAELSARFITDRHLPDKAIDVIDEAGAAQRILPKSKQKKTIGKSEIEEIISKIARVPAQSVSQDDRSKLQT
;
A
#
# COMPACT_ATOMS: atom_id res chain seq x y z
N PHE A 1 -3.36 -13.65 14.86
CA PHE A 1 -2.95 -12.37 14.24
C PHE A 1 -3.99 -11.34 14.64
N ILE A 2 -3.57 -10.15 15.03
CA ILE A 2 -4.44 -9.05 15.41
C ILE A 2 -4.01 -7.87 14.53
N ASP A 3 -4.81 -7.59 13.50
CA ASP A 3 -4.63 -6.38 12.71
C ASP A 3 -5.08 -5.16 13.51
N GLU A 4 -4.48 -4.00 13.24
CA GLU A 4 -4.77 -2.76 13.95
C GLU A 4 -4.82 -2.92 15.49
N ILE A 5 -3.82 -3.62 16.06
CA ILE A 5 -3.82 -4.01 17.50
C ILE A 5 -3.94 -2.81 18.45
N HIS A 6 -3.55 -1.62 18.01
CA HIS A 6 -3.72 -0.38 18.76
C HIS A 6 -5.18 -0.05 19.04
N THR A 7 -6.15 -0.54 18.25
CA THR A 7 -7.58 -0.36 18.51
C THR A 7 -8.01 -1.07 19.79
N LEU A 8 -7.48 -2.28 20.05
CA LEU A 8 -7.78 -3.04 21.25
C LEU A 8 -7.14 -2.48 22.53
N ILE A 9 -6.05 -1.71 22.39
CA ILE A 9 -5.26 -1.17 23.50
C ILE A 9 -5.61 0.31 23.74
N GLY A 10 -5.98 1.04 22.69
CA GLY A 10 -6.24 2.48 22.69
C GLY A 10 -7.73 2.87 22.77
N ALA A 11 -8.67 1.91 22.71
CA ALA A 11 -10.11 2.18 22.76
C ALA A 11 -10.59 2.95 24.01
N GLY A 12 -9.74 3.11 25.03
CA GLY A 12 -10.01 3.97 26.19
C GLY A 12 -9.99 5.47 25.93
N ALA A 13 -9.51 5.95 24.76
CA ALA A 13 -9.28 7.38 24.54
C ALA A 13 -10.44 8.15 23.86
N ALA A 14 -11.31 7.50 23.08
CA ALA A 14 -12.26 8.21 22.21
C ALA A 14 -13.72 8.24 22.69
N SER A 15 -14.15 7.32 23.56
CA SER A 15 -15.58 7.20 23.89
C SER A 15 -15.85 6.31 25.10
N GLY A 16 -15.54 6.81 26.30
CA GLY A 16 -16.30 6.64 27.56
C GLY A 16 -16.84 5.28 28.03
N GLY A 17 -16.55 4.14 27.41
CA GLY A 17 -17.26 2.90 27.76
C GLY A 17 -16.91 1.65 26.97
N THR A 18 -15.65 1.45 26.58
CA THR A 18 -15.21 0.12 26.12
C THR A 18 -14.21 -0.45 27.12
N LEU A 19 -14.51 -1.67 27.56
CA LEU A 19 -13.63 -2.52 28.36
C LEU A 19 -12.25 -2.51 27.69
N ASP A 20 -11.22 -2.04 28.40
CA ASP A 20 -9.83 -2.12 27.95
C ASP A 20 -9.44 -3.59 27.81
N ALA A 21 -9.66 -4.14 26.61
CA ALA A 21 -9.42 -5.53 26.26
C ALA A 21 -7.94 -5.92 26.46
N SER A 22 -7.04 -4.92 26.54
CA SER A 22 -5.64 -5.13 26.89
C SER A 22 -5.47 -5.81 28.25
N ASN A 23 -6.34 -5.53 29.23
CA ASN A 23 -6.25 -6.13 30.57
C ASN A 23 -6.61 -7.62 30.58
N LEU A 24 -7.41 -8.08 29.61
CA LEU A 24 -7.67 -9.51 29.42
C LEU A 24 -6.52 -10.21 28.68
N LEU A 25 -5.81 -9.48 27.81
CA LEU A 25 -4.68 -10.03 27.05
C LEU A 25 -3.39 -10.11 27.86
N LYS A 26 -3.15 -9.17 28.79
CA LYS A 26 -1.92 -9.07 29.60
C LYS A 26 -1.58 -10.38 30.35
N PRO A 27 -2.51 -11.07 31.04
CA PRO A 27 -2.20 -12.34 31.71
C PRO A 27 -1.84 -13.46 30.72
N ALA A 28 -2.56 -13.57 29.60
CA ALA A 28 -2.33 -14.61 28.60
C ALA A 28 -0.98 -14.43 27.88
N LEU A 29 -0.62 -13.18 27.57
CA LEU A 29 0.68 -12.81 27.00
C LEU A 29 1.82 -12.98 28.01
N SER A 30 1.61 -12.63 29.28
CA SER A 30 2.65 -12.75 30.31
C SER A 30 2.90 -14.19 30.75
N SER A 31 1.89 -15.05 30.74
CA SER A 31 2.02 -16.49 31.01
C SER A 31 2.55 -17.28 29.81
N GLY A 32 2.58 -16.66 28.62
CA GLY A 32 2.99 -17.31 27.37
C GLY A 32 1.95 -18.31 26.83
N THR A 33 0.75 -18.36 27.42
CA THR A 33 -0.36 -19.21 26.97
C THR A 33 -0.95 -18.73 25.64
N LEU A 34 -0.79 -17.44 25.33
CA LEU A 34 -1.15 -16.84 24.06
C LEU A 34 0.10 -16.27 23.36
N LYS A 35 0.29 -16.65 22.10
CA LYS A 35 1.20 -15.98 21.17
C LYS A 35 0.36 -15.28 20.11
N CYS A 36 0.68 -14.03 19.81
CA CYS A 36 0.05 -13.32 18.72
C CYS A 36 1.06 -12.47 17.94
N ILE A 37 0.67 -12.14 16.72
CA ILE A 37 1.34 -11.15 15.88
C ILE A 37 0.37 -9.98 15.80
N GLY A 38 0.82 -8.80 16.20
CA GLY A 38 0.06 -7.55 16.11
C GLY A 38 0.60 -6.67 14.97
N ALA A 39 -0.28 -6.02 14.23
CA ALA A 39 0.07 -5.01 13.24
C ALA A 39 -0.44 -3.63 13.69
N THR A 40 0.38 -2.58 13.51
CA THR A 40 0.06 -1.20 13.89
C THR A 40 0.95 -0.22 13.13
N THR A 41 0.56 1.06 13.06
CA THR A 41 1.42 2.10 12.49
C THR A 41 2.49 2.58 13.48
N PHE A 42 3.53 3.25 12.98
CA PHE A 42 4.57 3.88 13.81
C PHE A 42 3.98 4.91 14.80
N THR A 43 3.00 5.69 14.36
CA THR A 43 2.38 6.74 15.16
C THR A 43 1.61 6.15 16.33
N GLU A 44 0.78 5.14 16.09
CA GLU A 44 0.01 4.46 17.14
C GLU A 44 0.89 3.66 18.08
N TYR A 45 1.96 3.03 17.55
CA TYR A 45 2.95 2.34 18.38
C TYR A 45 3.54 3.29 19.43
N ARG A 46 4.07 4.45 19.01
CA ARG A 46 4.62 5.45 19.94
C ARG A 46 3.55 6.09 20.84
N GLY A 47 2.37 6.32 20.28
CA GLY A 47 1.29 7.05 20.96
C GLY A 47 0.62 6.27 22.08
N ILE A 48 0.46 4.95 21.89
CA ILE A 48 -0.37 4.08 22.73
C ILE A 48 0.45 2.88 23.23
N PHE A 49 1.04 2.11 22.31
CA PHE A 49 1.63 0.80 22.63
C PHE A 49 2.91 0.90 23.47
N GLU A 50 3.80 1.81 23.12
CA GLU A 50 5.08 2.04 23.80
C GLU A 50 4.90 2.58 25.22
N LYS A 51 3.79 3.28 25.47
CA LYS A 51 3.44 3.82 26.80
C LYS A 51 2.97 2.75 27.78
N ASP A 52 2.46 1.61 27.30
CA ASP A 52 2.06 0.49 28.16
C ASP A 52 3.22 -0.49 28.35
N ALA A 53 3.94 -0.33 29.47
CA ALA A 53 5.09 -1.16 29.82
C ALA A 53 4.77 -2.66 29.96
N ALA A 54 3.52 -3.04 30.24
CA ALA A 54 3.15 -4.44 30.38
C ALA A 54 3.07 -5.15 29.02
N LEU A 55 2.68 -4.42 27.97
CA LEU A 55 2.61 -4.92 26.61
C LEU A 55 3.92 -4.74 25.85
N SER A 56 4.56 -3.56 25.93
CA SER A 56 5.78 -3.27 25.16
C SER A 56 6.91 -4.26 25.44
N ARG A 57 7.03 -4.74 26.69
CA ARG A 57 8.01 -5.78 27.09
C ARG A 57 7.69 -7.20 26.62
N ARG A 58 6.50 -7.44 26.04
CA ARG A 58 6.02 -8.76 25.60
C ARG A 58 6.01 -8.91 24.08
N PHE A 59 6.14 -7.81 23.35
CA PHE A 59 6.21 -7.80 21.90
C PHE A 59 7.62 -7.45 21.45
N GLN A 60 8.09 -8.17 20.44
CA GLN A 60 9.27 -7.78 19.69
C GLN A 60 8.84 -6.85 18.56
N LYS A 61 9.29 -5.60 18.59
CA LYS A 61 9.09 -4.66 17.48
C LYS A 61 9.87 -5.15 16.26
N VAL A 62 9.17 -5.25 15.13
CA VAL A 62 9.74 -5.51 13.81
C VAL A 62 9.33 -4.35 12.91
N ASP A 63 10.30 -3.57 12.47
CA ASP A 63 10.04 -2.44 11.60
C ASP A 63 9.85 -2.91 10.16
N VAL A 64 8.67 -2.64 9.61
CA VAL A 64 8.34 -2.91 8.21
C VAL A 64 8.39 -1.59 7.47
N THR A 65 9.47 -1.36 6.75
CA THR A 65 9.66 -0.14 5.97
C THR A 65 8.98 -0.24 4.61
N GLU A 66 8.62 0.91 4.04
CA GLU A 66 8.20 1.00 2.65
C GLU A 66 9.26 0.37 1.72
N PRO A 67 8.86 -0.48 0.75
CA PRO A 67 9.80 -1.05 -0.20
C PRO A 67 10.32 0.01 -1.18
N SER A 68 11.53 -0.21 -1.68
CA SER A 68 12.07 0.56 -2.81
C SER A 68 11.24 0.38 -4.08
N VAL A 69 11.43 1.27 -5.06
CA VAL A 69 10.82 1.15 -6.39
C VAL A 69 11.16 -0.20 -7.03
N GLU A 70 12.42 -0.62 -6.97
CA GLU A 70 12.91 -1.88 -7.54
C GLU A 70 12.24 -3.10 -6.90
N GLN A 71 12.14 -3.11 -5.57
CA GLN A 71 11.41 -4.13 -4.83
C GLN A 71 9.93 -4.13 -5.18
N THR A 72 9.32 -2.95 -5.35
CA THR A 72 7.93 -2.84 -5.77
C THR A 72 7.71 -3.41 -7.17
N VAL A 73 8.61 -3.16 -8.12
CA VAL A 73 8.55 -3.78 -9.45
C VAL A 73 8.62 -5.30 -9.35
N ALA A 74 9.44 -5.85 -8.46
CA ALA A 74 9.51 -7.30 -8.22
C ALA A 74 8.20 -7.85 -7.62
N ILE A 75 7.60 -7.13 -6.66
CA ILE A 75 6.30 -7.47 -6.07
C ILE A 75 5.22 -7.46 -7.15
N LEU A 76 5.14 -6.40 -7.96
CA LEU A 76 4.18 -6.28 -9.06
C LEU A 76 4.37 -7.41 -10.08
N ARG A 77 5.60 -7.82 -10.38
CA ARG A 77 5.88 -8.97 -11.25
C ARG A 77 5.37 -10.28 -10.66
N GLY A 78 5.46 -10.46 -9.35
CA GLY A 78 4.91 -11.63 -8.65
C GLY A 78 3.37 -11.67 -8.65
N LEU A 79 2.72 -10.51 -8.62
CA LEU A 79 1.26 -10.38 -8.64
C LEU A 79 0.67 -10.32 -10.06
N LYS A 80 1.50 -10.04 -11.07
CA LYS A 80 1.12 -9.77 -12.46
C LYS A 80 0.12 -10.79 -13.01
N SER A 81 0.43 -12.09 -12.93
CA SER A 81 -0.39 -13.14 -13.53
C SER A 81 -1.84 -13.13 -13.01
N ARG A 82 -2.02 -12.84 -11.72
CA ARG A 82 -3.33 -12.77 -11.08
C ARG A 82 -4.16 -11.59 -11.59
N PHE A 83 -3.54 -10.42 -11.78
CA PHE A 83 -4.21 -9.26 -12.36
C PHE A 83 -4.51 -9.46 -13.85
N GLU A 84 -3.59 -10.08 -14.59
CA GLU A 84 -3.80 -10.41 -16.01
C GLU A 84 -5.00 -11.32 -16.21
N GLU A 85 -5.11 -12.36 -15.40
CA GLU A 85 -6.25 -13.28 -15.41
C GLU A 85 -7.55 -12.58 -15.00
N HIS A 86 -7.52 -11.82 -13.89
CA HIS A 86 -8.70 -11.14 -13.38
C HIS A 86 -9.29 -10.12 -14.37
N HIS A 87 -8.43 -9.39 -15.08
CA HIS A 87 -8.84 -8.33 -16.01
C HIS A 87 -8.92 -8.77 -17.47
N GLY A 88 -8.38 -9.93 -17.83
CA GLY A 88 -8.32 -10.39 -19.22
C GLY A 88 -7.36 -9.57 -20.10
N VAL A 89 -6.33 -8.99 -19.50
CA VAL A 89 -5.32 -8.13 -20.15
C VAL A 89 -3.91 -8.66 -19.89
N LYS A 90 -2.91 -8.12 -20.58
CA LYS A 90 -1.50 -8.33 -20.27
C LYS A 90 -0.83 -7.04 -19.84
N TYR A 91 0.10 -7.09 -18.90
CA TYR A 91 0.90 -5.93 -18.51
C TYR A 91 2.31 -6.03 -19.08
N SER A 92 2.75 -5.00 -19.81
CA SER A 92 4.14 -4.90 -20.26
C SER A 92 5.09 -4.70 -19.07
N SER A 93 6.37 -5.05 -19.22
CA SER A 93 7.38 -4.76 -18.19
C SER A 93 7.49 -3.26 -17.91
N GLY A 94 7.43 -2.44 -18.97
CA GLY A 94 7.42 -0.98 -18.86
C GLY A 94 6.23 -0.43 -18.08
N ALA A 95 5.06 -1.07 -18.14
CA ALA A 95 3.91 -0.69 -17.33
C ALA A 95 4.16 -0.93 -15.83
N LEU A 96 4.79 -2.05 -15.45
CA LEU A 96 5.11 -2.33 -14.05
C LEU A 96 6.14 -1.34 -13.48
N SER A 97 7.20 -1.06 -14.25
CA SER A 97 8.20 -0.06 -13.87
C SER A 97 7.58 1.33 -13.74
N ALA A 98 6.78 1.75 -14.73
CA ALA A 98 6.11 3.03 -14.70
C ALA A 98 5.13 3.14 -13.52
N ALA A 99 4.40 2.07 -13.19
CA ALA A 99 3.46 2.10 -12.07
C ALA A 99 4.20 2.32 -10.75
N ALA A 100 5.34 1.67 -10.53
CA ALA A 100 6.14 1.86 -9.33
C ALA A 100 6.79 3.26 -9.28
N GLU A 101 7.46 3.68 -10.35
CA GLU A 101 8.20 4.95 -10.41
C GLU A 101 7.27 6.18 -10.33
N LEU A 102 6.22 6.19 -11.15
CA LEU A 102 5.33 7.34 -11.26
C LEU A 102 4.39 7.43 -10.04
N SER A 103 3.94 6.31 -9.47
CA SER A 103 3.16 6.35 -8.21
C SER A 103 4.02 6.81 -7.03
N ALA A 104 5.29 6.41 -6.97
CA ALA A 104 6.24 6.92 -5.98
C ALA A 104 6.40 8.44 -6.09
N ARG A 105 6.44 8.96 -7.32
CA ARG A 105 6.67 10.38 -7.59
C ARG A 105 5.44 11.27 -7.41
N PHE A 106 4.27 10.83 -7.86
CA PHE A 106 3.08 11.68 -7.98
C PHE A 106 1.99 11.39 -6.95
N ILE A 107 2.00 10.23 -6.28
CA ILE A 107 1.03 9.87 -5.24
C ILE A 107 1.78 9.86 -3.90
N THR A 108 1.80 11.01 -3.22
CA THR A 108 2.64 11.28 -2.04
C THR A 108 1.96 11.00 -0.70
N ASP A 109 0.64 10.86 -0.69
CA ASP A 109 -0.18 10.59 0.50
C ASP A 109 -0.29 9.09 0.83
N ARG A 110 0.29 8.23 -0.02
CA ARG A 110 0.28 6.78 0.11
C ARG A 110 1.68 6.20 -0.06
N HIS A 111 1.84 4.97 0.41
CA HIS A 111 3.12 4.26 0.42
C HIS A 111 3.11 3.10 -0.58
N LEU A 112 4.28 2.77 -1.12
CA LEU A 112 4.52 1.53 -1.85
C LEU A 112 4.38 0.32 -0.90
N PRO A 113 4.06 -0.88 -1.42
CA PRO A 113 3.75 -1.19 -2.82
C PRO A 113 2.28 -0.91 -3.17
N ASP A 114 1.45 -0.61 -2.18
CA ASP A 114 -0.02 -0.53 -2.25
C ASP A 114 -0.50 0.44 -3.34
N LYS A 115 0.01 1.68 -3.34
CA LYS A 115 -0.35 2.67 -4.38
C LYS A 115 0.00 2.24 -5.81
N ALA A 116 1.05 1.44 -6.00
CA ALA A 116 1.45 0.96 -7.32
C ALA A 116 0.57 -0.22 -7.77
N ILE A 117 0.15 -1.06 -6.82
CA ILE A 117 -0.81 -2.14 -7.05
C ILE A 117 -2.15 -1.56 -7.51
N ASP A 118 -2.65 -0.53 -6.82
CA ASP A 118 -3.88 0.16 -7.21
C ASP A 118 -3.83 0.74 -8.62
N VAL A 119 -2.70 1.34 -9.01
CA VAL A 119 -2.52 1.85 -10.37
C VAL A 119 -2.60 0.72 -11.41
N ILE A 120 -2.00 -0.44 -11.13
CA ILE A 120 -2.07 -1.62 -12.01
C ILE A 120 -3.49 -2.16 -12.11
N ASP A 121 -4.18 -2.25 -10.98
CA ASP A 121 -5.55 -2.76 -10.90
C ASP A 121 -6.52 -1.83 -11.66
N GLU A 122 -6.44 -0.53 -11.39
CA GLU A 122 -7.28 0.49 -12.03
C GLU A 122 -7.03 0.56 -13.54
N ALA A 123 -5.77 0.39 -14.00
CA ALA A 123 -5.45 0.31 -15.43
C ALA A 123 -6.11 -0.90 -16.09
N GLY A 124 -6.16 -2.05 -15.40
CA GLY A 124 -6.87 -3.25 -15.84
C GLY A 124 -8.37 -3.05 -15.90
N ALA A 125 -8.95 -2.53 -14.82
CA ALA A 125 -10.37 -2.24 -14.71
C ALA A 125 -10.84 -1.23 -15.78
N ALA A 126 -10.05 -0.19 -16.04
CA ALA A 126 -10.34 0.81 -17.06
C ALA A 126 -10.52 0.19 -18.46
N GLN A 127 -9.77 -0.87 -18.81
CA GLN A 127 -9.97 -1.57 -20.08
C GLN A 127 -11.30 -2.31 -20.13
N ARG A 128 -11.79 -2.87 -19.02
CA ARG A 128 -13.06 -3.61 -18.99
C ARG A 128 -14.27 -2.72 -19.19
N ILE A 129 -14.18 -1.45 -18.79
CA ILE A 129 -15.27 -0.47 -18.90
C ILE A 129 -15.41 0.05 -20.35
N LEU A 130 -14.34 -0.02 -21.15
CA LEU A 130 -14.38 0.44 -22.54
C LEU A 130 -15.21 -0.48 -23.44
N PRO A 131 -15.85 0.05 -24.50
CA PRO A 131 -16.48 -0.77 -25.52
C PRO A 131 -15.48 -1.75 -26.15
N LYS A 132 -15.92 -2.98 -26.47
CA LYS A 132 -15.05 -4.06 -26.99
C LYS A 132 -14.13 -3.63 -28.15
N SER A 133 -14.57 -2.72 -29.01
CA SER A 133 -13.79 -2.20 -30.13
C SER A 133 -12.60 -1.32 -29.74
N LYS A 134 -12.60 -0.76 -28.52
CA LYS A 134 -11.56 0.14 -27.99
C LYS A 134 -10.68 -0.51 -26.92
N GLN A 135 -11.00 -1.73 -26.49
CA GLN A 135 -10.25 -2.44 -25.45
C GLN A 135 -8.86 -2.81 -25.94
N LYS A 136 -7.84 -2.48 -25.16
CA LYS A 136 -6.48 -2.96 -25.39
C LYS A 136 -6.26 -4.27 -24.64
N LYS A 137 -5.68 -5.25 -25.32
CA LYS A 137 -5.26 -6.52 -24.70
C LYS A 137 -3.96 -6.40 -23.91
N THR A 138 -3.19 -5.34 -24.11
CA THR A 138 -1.92 -5.12 -23.43
C THR A 138 -1.84 -3.69 -22.93
N ILE A 139 -1.51 -3.56 -21.65
CA ILE A 139 -1.35 -2.31 -20.91
C ILE A 139 0.14 -1.95 -20.93
N GLY A 140 0.42 -0.79 -21.51
CA GLY A 140 1.72 -0.16 -21.64
C GLY A 140 1.92 0.98 -20.65
N LYS A 141 3.03 1.71 -20.83
CA LYS A 141 3.36 2.90 -20.03
C LYS A 141 2.28 3.99 -20.15
N SER A 142 1.72 4.19 -21.35
CA SER A 142 0.72 5.23 -21.61
C SER A 142 -0.52 5.10 -20.76
N GLU A 143 -1.06 3.88 -20.60
CA GLU A 143 -2.25 3.66 -19.79
C GLU A 143 -1.97 3.91 -18.30
N ILE A 144 -0.76 3.59 -17.84
CA ILE A 144 -0.33 3.87 -16.47
C ILE A 144 -0.22 5.39 -16.22
N GLU A 145 0.37 6.13 -17.16
CA GLU A 145 0.45 7.59 -17.10
C GLU A 145 -0.95 8.22 -17.02
N GLU A 146 -1.92 7.71 -17.79
CA GLU A 146 -3.30 8.17 -17.76
C GLU A 146 -3.99 7.90 -16.41
N ILE A 147 -3.80 6.72 -15.81
CA ILE A 147 -4.36 6.40 -14.50
C ILE A 147 -3.76 7.29 -13.41
N ILE A 148 -2.44 7.46 -13.41
CA ILE A 148 -1.76 8.30 -12.42
C ILE A 148 -2.16 9.76 -12.58
N SER A 149 -2.31 10.24 -13.81
CA SER A 149 -2.84 11.59 -14.07
C SER A 149 -4.20 11.82 -13.42
N LYS A 150 -5.09 10.82 -13.45
CA LYS A 150 -6.41 10.88 -12.82
C LYS A 150 -6.33 10.86 -11.30
N ILE A 151 -5.52 9.96 -10.73
CA ILE A 151 -5.38 9.80 -9.27
C ILE A 151 -4.71 11.04 -8.66
N ALA A 152 -3.58 11.47 -9.22
CA ALA A 152 -2.79 12.59 -8.71
C ALA A 152 -3.34 13.96 -9.12
N ARG A 153 -4.34 14.01 -10.01
CA ARG A 153 -4.95 15.25 -10.56
C ARG A 153 -3.92 16.16 -11.22
N VAL A 154 -2.92 15.58 -11.89
CA VAL A 154 -1.86 16.30 -12.61
C VAL A 154 -2.00 16.00 -14.11
N PRO A 155 -1.82 16.97 -15.04
CA PRO A 155 -1.99 16.70 -16.47
C PRO A 155 -1.07 15.57 -16.97
N ALA A 156 -1.58 14.64 -17.79
CA ALA A 156 -0.80 13.51 -18.30
C ALA A 156 0.50 13.92 -19.01
N GLN A 157 0.51 15.09 -19.67
CA GLN A 157 1.69 15.67 -20.29
C GLN A 157 2.83 15.94 -19.29
N SER A 158 2.50 16.32 -18.05
CA SER A 158 3.48 16.55 -16.99
C SER A 158 4.03 15.25 -16.38
N VAL A 159 3.27 14.15 -16.49
CA VAL A 159 3.70 12.82 -16.07
C VAL A 159 4.62 12.20 -17.13
N SER A 160 4.32 12.46 -18.41
CA SER A 160 5.05 11.93 -19.57
C SER A 160 6.35 12.69 -19.86
N GLN A 161 6.44 13.99 -19.52
CA GLN A 161 7.67 14.77 -19.68
C GLN A 161 8.69 14.37 -18.61
N ASP A 162 9.69 13.59 -19.02
CA ASP A 162 10.96 13.50 -18.29
C ASP A 162 11.57 14.90 -18.20
N ASP A 163 11.73 15.43 -16.99
CA ASP A 163 12.33 16.75 -16.74
C ASP A 163 13.77 16.89 -17.27
N ARG A 164 14.38 15.82 -17.78
CA ARG A 164 15.66 15.85 -18.49
C ARG A 164 15.66 16.77 -19.72
N SER A 165 14.52 16.98 -20.38
CA SER A 165 14.47 17.86 -21.55
C SER A 165 14.41 19.36 -21.21
N LYS A 166 14.23 19.73 -19.93
CA LYS A 166 14.14 21.14 -19.50
C LYS A 166 15.46 21.74 -19.00
N LEU A 167 16.52 20.94 -18.88
CA LEU A 167 17.84 21.36 -18.40
C LEU A 167 18.90 21.49 -19.52
N GLN A 168 18.49 21.48 -20.80
CA GLN A 168 19.38 21.66 -21.96
C GLN A 168 19.36 23.08 -22.55
N THR A 169 19.32 24.11 -21.70
CA THR A 169 19.52 25.51 -22.11
C THR A 169 20.51 26.19 -21.19
#